data_AF-A0A8T0E2P8-F1
#
_entry.id   AF-A0A8T0E2P8-F1
#
_cell.length_a   1.000
_cell.length_b   1.000
_cell.length_c   1.000
_cell.angle_alpha   90.00
_cell.angle_beta   90.00
_cell.angle_gamma   90.00
#
_symmetry.space_group_name_H-M   'P 1'
#
loop_
_entity.id
_entity.type
_entity.pdbx_description
1 polymer ?
#
loop_
_entity_poly.entity_id
_entity_poly.type
_entity_poly.pdbx_seq_one_letter_code
_entity_poly.pdbx_strand_id
1 'polypeptide(L)'
;MASDLVVLNRRKGSIRAQLTKLRTFIEKREHLTESTVITQLDILSRTSTRFEELRNEYYRTVSDNDFDQVESNLSELEDEILKIEVSLKSILHDLKSTSVSNSTNGAIIKESIDKVTSIRLPEIPLPLFNGKIEEWNSFKQQFLNLINDNPNLTENQKCYYLRSCLRNDAKLIETSEDTMIPF
;
A
#
# COMPACT_ATOMS: atom_id res chain seq x y z
N MET A 1 -26.50 -14.36 -19.49
CA MET A 1 -25.69 -15.47 -18.95
C MET A 1 -24.52 -15.85 -19.86
N ALA A 2 -24.70 -16.47 -21.03
CA ALA A 2 -23.55 -16.89 -21.87
C ALA A 2 -22.70 -15.70 -22.38
N SER A 3 -23.33 -14.57 -22.74
CA SER A 3 -22.62 -13.37 -23.18
C SER A 3 -21.81 -12.71 -22.06
N ASP A 4 -22.34 -12.71 -20.84
CA ASP A 4 -21.71 -12.05 -19.68
C ASP A 4 -20.45 -12.82 -19.25
N LEU A 5 -20.53 -14.15 -19.23
CA LEU A 5 -19.38 -15.00 -18.94
C LEU A 5 -18.24 -14.86 -19.98
N VAL A 6 -18.58 -14.63 -21.25
CA VAL A 6 -17.57 -14.34 -22.29
C VAL A 6 -16.86 -13.01 -22.01
N VAL A 7 -17.59 -11.98 -21.60
CA VAL A 7 -17.00 -10.67 -21.24
C VAL A 7 -16.09 -10.81 -20.01
N LEU A 8 -16.53 -11.54 -18.97
CA LEU A 8 -15.72 -11.83 -17.79
C LEU A 8 -14.41 -12.56 -18.14
N ASN A 9 -14.49 -13.59 -18.98
CA ASN A 9 -13.31 -14.32 -19.42
C ASN A 9 -12.33 -13.46 -20.23
N ARG A 10 -12.83 -12.52 -21.04
CA ARG A 10 -11.97 -11.55 -21.76
C ARG A 10 -11.29 -10.60 -20.79
N ARG A 11 -12.00 -10.09 -19.78
CA ARG A 11 -11.42 -9.25 -18.72
C ARG A 11 -10.36 -10.00 -17.92
N LYS A 12 -10.62 -11.24 -17.55
CA LYS A 12 -9.63 -12.14 -16.93
C LYS A 12 -8.38 -12.27 -17.78
N GLY A 13 -8.53 -12.48 -19.09
CA GLY A 13 -7.43 -12.52 -20.05
C GLY A 13 -6.61 -11.22 -20.08
N SER A 14 -7.27 -10.06 -20.03
CA SER A 14 -6.59 -8.77 -19.97
C SER A 14 -5.78 -8.59 -18.68
N ILE A 15 -6.32 -9.01 -17.53
CA ILE A 15 -5.60 -8.97 -16.26
C ILE A 15 -4.38 -9.88 -16.32
N ARG A 16 -4.54 -11.13 -16.78
CA ARG A 16 -3.44 -12.07 -16.98
C ARG A 16 -2.33 -11.47 -17.84
N ALA A 17 -2.67 -10.86 -18.97
CA ALA A 17 -1.69 -10.22 -19.85
C ALA A 17 -0.92 -9.07 -19.16
N GLN A 18 -1.59 -8.30 -18.29
CA GLN A 18 -0.94 -7.25 -17.53
C GLN A 18 0.01 -7.80 -16.45
N LEU A 19 -0.39 -8.86 -15.75
CA LEU A 19 0.46 -9.57 -14.79
C LEU A 19 1.68 -10.20 -15.47
N THR A 20 1.52 -10.76 -16.68
CA THR A 20 2.65 -11.26 -17.48
C THR A 20 3.65 -10.15 -17.78
N LYS A 21 3.20 -8.96 -18.20
CA LYS A 21 4.09 -7.81 -18.45
C LYS A 21 4.86 -7.40 -17.20
N LEU A 22 4.18 -7.34 -16.05
CA LEU A 22 4.79 -7.01 -14.76
C LEU A 22 5.82 -8.07 -14.32
N ARG A 23 5.48 -9.35 -14.45
CA ARG A 23 6.42 -10.46 -14.21
C ARG A 23 7.64 -10.37 -15.12
N THR A 24 7.45 -10.16 -16.43
CA THR A 24 8.56 -10.01 -17.37
C THR A 24 9.45 -8.82 -17.03
N PHE A 25 8.89 -7.71 -16.53
CA PHE A 25 9.69 -6.59 -16.03
C PHE A 25 10.58 -7.00 -14.85
N ILE A 26 10.01 -7.73 -13.87
CA ILE A 26 10.75 -8.23 -12.70
C ILE A 26 11.85 -9.22 -13.14
N GLU A 27 11.54 -10.15 -14.06
CA GLU A 27 12.47 -11.18 -14.52
C GLU A 27 13.64 -10.60 -15.31
N LYS A 28 13.37 -9.62 -16.18
CA LYS A 28 14.42 -8.98 -17.00
C LYS A 28 15.36 -8.12 -16.18
N ARG A 29 14.89 -7.53 -15.06
CA ARG A 29 15.66 -6.60 -14.22
C ARG A 29 16.35 -5.46 -14.98
N GLU A 30 15.81 -5.08 -16.14
CA GLU A 30 16.31 -3.98 -16.96
C GLU A 30 15.79 -2.64 -16.42
N HIS A 31 16.64 -1.62 -16.35
CA HIS A 31 16.27 -0.26 -15.91
C HIS A 31 15.56 -0.21 -14.54
N LEU A 32 16.07 -0.98 -13.58
CA LEU A 32 15.61 -0.92 -12.19
C LEU A 32 16.03 0.41 -11.55
N THR A 33 15.08 1.34 -11.50
CA THR A 33 15.19 2.62 -10.81
C THR A 33 14.01 2.71 -9.84
N GLU A 34 14.15 3.54 -8.81
CA GLU A 34 13.05 3.75 -7.85
C GLU A 34 11.76 4.18 -8.58
N SER A 35 11.87 5.12 -9.52
CA SER A 35 10.73 5.62 -10.30
C SER A 35 10.08 4.54 -11.17
N THR A 36 10.85 3.69 -11.85
CA THR A 36 10.29 2.61 -12.67
C THR A 36 9.58 1.57 -11.81
N VAL A 37 10.14 1.21 -10.65
CA VAL A 37 9.53 0.26 -9.71
C VAL A 37 8.25 0.82 -9.08
N ILE A 38 8.24 2.09 -8.67
CA ILE A 38 7.03 2.77 -8.17
C ILE A 38 5.93 2.79 -9.24
N THR A 39 6.29 3.05 -10.49
CA THR A 39 5.34 3.03 -11.60
C THR A 39 4.74 1.64 -11.81
N GLN A 40 5.55 0.58 -11.72
CA GLN A 40 5.03 -0.79 -11.81
C GLN A 40 4.13 -1.17 -10.62
N LEU A 41 4.40 -0.65 -9.41
CA LEU A 41 3.53 -0.83 -8.26
C LEU A 41 2.16 -0.16 -8.46
N ASP A 42 2.10 1.07 -8.97
CA ASP A 42 0.83 1.73 -9.29
C ASP A 42 0.03 0.97 -10.37
N ILE A 43 0.72 0.46 -11.40
CA ILE A 43 0.11 -0.41 -12.42
C ILE A 43 -0.46 -1.69 -11.78
N LEU A 44 0.27 -2.31 -10.84
CA LEU A 44 -0.18 -3.49 -10.13
C LEU A 44 -1.39 -3.17 -9.25
N SER A 45 -1.40 -2.06 -8.50
CA SER A 45 -2.55 -1.63 -7.68
C SER A 45 -3.81 -1.46 -8.53
N ARG A 46 -3.71 -0.81 -9.70
CA ARG A 46 -4.83 -0.69 -10.65
C ARG A 46 -5.29 -2.05 -11.19
N THR A 47 -4.35 -2.97 -11.40
CA THR A 47 -4.64 -4.33 -11.87
C THR A 47 -5.35 -5.15 -10.79
N SER A 48 -4.94 -5.02 -9.53
CA SER A 48 -5.58 -5.63 -8.36
C SER A 48 -7.00 -5.11 -8.17
N THR A 49 -7.25 -3.80 -8.26
CA THR A 49 -8.62 -3.26 -8.21
C THR A 49 -9.52 -3.85 -9.29
N ARG A 50 -9.03 -3.95 -10.54
CA ARG A 50 -9.78 -4.57 -11.64
C ARG A 50 -10.03 -6.07 -11.41
N PHE A 51 -9.13 -6.75 -10.72
CA PHE A 51 -9.29 -8.15 -10.34
C PHE A 51 -10.39 -8.33 -9.29
N GLU A 52 -10.44 -7.48 -8.25
CA GLU A 52 -11.52 -7.52 -7.26
C GLU A 52 -12.89 -7.25 -7.87
N GLU A 53 -12.98 -6.27 -8.77
CA GLU A 53 -14.20 -6.01 -9.53
C GLU A 53 -14.62 -7.24 -10.35
N LEU A 54 -13.66 -7.89 -11.01
CA LEU A 54 -13.89 -9.09 -11.81
C LEU A 54 -14.37 -10.26 -10.95
N ARG A 55 -13.74 -10.49 -9.78
CA ARG A 55 -14.10 -11.54 -8.82
C ARG A 55 -15.54 -11.37 -8.34
N ASN A 56 -15.89 -10.15 -7.91
CA ASN A 56 -17.24 -9.82 -7.48
C ASN A 56 -18.29 -10.06 -8.57
N GLU A 57 -17.94 -9.82 -9.83
CA GLU A 57 -18.86 -10.05 -10.96
C GLU A 57 -18.99 -11.54 -11.30
N TYR A 58 -17.91 -12.33 -11.19
CA TYR A 58 -18.00 -13.79 -11.28
C TYR A 58 -18.93 -14.36 -10.21
N TYR A 59 -18.82 -13.90 -8.96
CA TYR A 59 -19.67 -14.37 -7.86
C TYR A 59 -21.16 -14.08 -8.05
N ARG A 60 -21.50 -13.05 -8.83
CA ARG A 60 -22.90 -12.71 -9.15
C ARG A 60 -23.43 -13.47 -10.37
N THR A 61 -22.55 -13.98 -11.22
CA THR A 61 -22.90 -14.45 -12.57
C THR A 61 -22.73 -15.96 -12.75
N VAL A 62 -21.78 -16.57 -12.04
CA VAL A 62 -21.46 -17.99 -12.18
C VAL A 62 -22.51 -18.86 -11.46
N SER A 63 -22.76 -20.05 -11.99
CA SER A 63 -23.61 -21.05 -11.31
C SER A 63 -22.82 -21.80 -10.24
N ASP A 64 -23.51 -22.34 -9.23
CA ASP A 64 -22.87 -23.11 -8.14
C ASP A 64 -22.04 -24.29 -8.67
N ASN A 65 -22.46 -24.93 -9.77
CA ASN A 65 -21.75 -26.05 -10.37
C ASN A 65 -20.37 -25.68 -10.93
N ASP A 66 -20.21 -24.44 -11.39
CA ASP A 66 -18.96 -23.94 -11.98
C ASP A 66 -18.14 -23.09 -10.99
N PHE A 67 -18.69 -22.83 -9.78
CA PHE A 67 -18.13 -21.89 -8.81
C PHE A 67 -16.73 -22.31 -8.35
N ASP A 68 -16.54 -23.56 -7.91
CA ASP A 68 -15.27 -24.04 -7.38
C ASP A 68 -14.13 -23.91 -8.41
N GLN A 69 -14.43 -24.21 -9.68
CA GLN A 69 -13.46 -24.09 -10.76
C GLN A 69 -13.12 -22.63 -11.04
N VAL A 70 -14.10 -21.73 -10.99
CA VAL A 70 -13.87 -20.29 -11.14
C VAL A 70 -13.07 -19.75 -9.97
N GLU A 71 -13.40 -20.14 -8.74
CA GLU A 71 -12.70 -19.68 -7.53
C GLU A 71 -11.24 -20.13 -7.53
N SER A 72 -10.97 -21.40 -7.87
CA SER A 72 -9.60 -21.88 -8.01
C SER A 72 -8.80 -21.05 -9.04
N ASN A 73 -9.39 -20.72 -10.19
CA ASN A 73 -8.74 -19.88 -11.21
C ASN A 73 -8.50 -18.44 -10.74
N LEU A 74 -9.37 -17.90 -9.89
CA LEU A 74 -9.24 -16.55 -9.34
C LEU A 74 -8.19 -16.53 -8.23
N SER A 75 -8.19 -17.52 -7.35
CA SER A 75 -7.17 -17.70 -6.31
C SER A 75 -5.76 -17.77 -6.90
N GLU A 76 -5.55 -18.52 -7.99
CA GLU A 76 -4.25 -18.57 -8.67
C GLU A 76 -3.81 -17.19 -9.18
N LEU A 77 -4.75 -16.33 -9.60
CA LEU A 77 -4.44 -14.97 -10.04
C LEU A 77 -4.15 -14.03 -8.86
N GLU A 78 -4.84 -14.20 -7.75
CA GLU A 78 -4.58 -13.49 -6.50
C GLU A 78 -3.17 -13.79 -5.98
N ASP A 79 -2.77 -15.06 -5.98
CA ASP A 79 -1.42 -15.50 -5.61
C ASP A 79 -0.35 -14.86 -6.51
N GLU A 80 -0.61 -14.78 -7.82
CA GLU A 80 0.29 -14.13 -8.78
C GLU A 80 0.40 -12.61 -8.54
N ILE A 81 -0.71 -11.94 -8.25
CA ILE A 81 -0.72 -10.51 -7.87
C ILE A 81 0.14 -10.31 -6.63
N LEU A 82 -0.08 -11.10 -5.58
CA LEU A 82 0.65 -11.02 -4.31
C LEU A 82 2.16 -11.25 -4.52
N LYS A 83 2.53 -12.27 -5.30
CA LYS A 83 3.93 -12.59 -5.61
C LYS A 83 4.63 -11.45 -6.35
N ILE A 84 3.96 -10.83 -7.32
CA ILE A 84 4.48 -9.66 -8.04
C ILE A 84 4.63 -8.47 -7.09
N GLU A 85 3.66 -8.24 -6.21
CA GLU A 85 3.68 -7.14 -5.24
C GLU A 85 4.87 -7.26 -4.28
N VAL A 86 5.04 -8.43 -3.67
CA VAL A 86 6.16 -8.73 -2.77
C VAL A 86 7.50 -8.53 -3.50
N SER A 87 7.61 -8.99 -4.74
CA SER A 87 8.83 -8.86 -5.53
C SER A 87 9.17 -7.40 -5.83
N LEU A 88 8.19 -6.59 -6.25
CA LEU A 88 8.39 -5.16 -6.51
C LEU A 88 8.74 -4.39 -5.24
N LYS A 89 8.06 -4.68 -4.12
CA LYS A 89 8.36 -4.06 -2.81
C LYS A 89 9.77 -4.43 -2.32
N SER A 90 10.20 -5.68 -2.50
CA SER A 90 11.57 -6.11 -2.18
C SER A 90 12.60 -5.35 -3.00
N ILE A 91 12.41 -5.25 -4.32
CA ILE A 91 13.33 -4.50 -5.19
C ILE A 91 13.39 -3.02 -4.76
N LEU A 92 12.25 -2.41 -4.44
CA LEU A 92 12.19 -1.03 -3.97
C LEU A 92 12.99 -0.84 -2.67
N HIS A 93 12.83 -1.78 -1.74
CA HIS A 93 13.57 -1.77 -0.47
C HIS A 93 15.08 -1.90 -0.68
N ASP A 94 15.51 -2.80 -1.56
CA ASP A 94 16.93 -3.02 -1.87
C ASP A 94 17.57 -1.78 -2.53
N LEU A 95 16.83 -1.10 -3.43
CA LEU A 95 17.26 0.15 -4.05
C LEU A 95 17.44 1.27 -3.01
N LYS A 96 16.48 1.41 -2.08
CA LYS A 96 16.54 2.41 -1.01
C LYS A 96 17.70 2.14 -0.05
N SER A 97 17.86 0.89 0.38
CA SER A 97 18.92 0.45 1.30
C SER A 97 20.32 0.66 0.72
N THR A 98 20.49 0.46 -0.58
CA THR A 98 21.79 0.66 -1.26
C THR A 98 22.20 2.15 -1.30
N SER A 99 21.24 3.09 -1.35
CA SER A 99 21.57 4.52 -1.38
C SER A 99 22.13 5.05 -0.04
N VAL A 100 21.78 4.43 1.09
CA VAL A 100 22.18 4.88 2.43
C VAL A 100 23.62 4.45 2.78
N SER A 101 24.10 3.35 2.20
CA SER A 101 25.42 2.77 2.52
C SER A 101 26.61 3.41 1.79
N ASN A 102 26.38 4.27 0.79
CA ASN A 102 27.45 4.87 -0.02
C ASN A 102 27.95 6.24 0.47
N SER A 103 27.59 6.65 1.70
CA SER A 103 27.99 7.95 2.25
C SER A 103 28.82 7.85 3.52
N THR A 104 29.79 6.93 3.60
CA THR A 104 30.88 7.02 4.59
C THR A 104 32.16 6.40 4.05
N ASN A 105 33.07 7.23 3.52
CA ASN A 105 34.50 6.97 3.50
C ASN A 105 35.26 8.30 3.33
N GLY A 106 35.81 8.83 4.43
CA GLY A 106 36.84 9.86 4.37
C GLY A 106 36.89 10.84 5.55
N ALA A 107 37.77 10.52 6.51
CA ALA A 107 38.41 11.41 7.50
C ALA A 107 37.76 11.57 8.89
N ILE A 108 38.44 10.93 9.85
CA ILE A 108 38.40 11.12 11.30
C ILE A 108 38.91 12.53 11.64
N ILE A 109 38.17 13.29 12.46
CA ILE A 109 38.63 13.92 13.72
C ILE A 109 37.40 14.54 14.43
N LYS A 110 37.16 13.99 15.62
CA LYS A 110 36.57 14.51 16.85
C LYS A 110 35.93 15.93 16.85
N GLU A 111 34.79 15.96 17.54
CA GLU A 111 34.21 17.07 18.32
C GLU A 111 32.95 17.72 17.72
N SER A 112 31.81 17.24 18.23
CA SER A 112 30.65 17.99 18.71
C SER A 112 30.15 19.20 17.89
N ILE A 113 28.93 19.07 17.37
CA ILE A 113 27.79 20.01 17.46
C ILE A 113 26.92 19.88 16.21
N ASP A 114 25.70 19.43 16.47
CA ASP A 114 24.53 19.40 15.61
C ASP A 114 24.43 20.59 14.65
N LYS A 115 24.61 20.34 13.35
CA LYS A 115 23.97 21.12 12.28
C LYS A 115 23.58 20.20 11.13
N VAL A 116 22.52 19.42 11.34
CA VAL A 116 21.67 18.98 10.22
C VAL A 116 21.03 20.26 9.68
N THR A 117 21.47 20.68 8.51
CA THR A 117 20.85 21.77 7.76
C THR A 117 19.43 21.37 7.41
N SER A 118 18.49 21.84 8.24
CA SER A 118 17.06 21.68 8.00
C SER A 118 16.67 22.50 6.78
N ILE A 119 16.38 21.82 5.67
CA ILE A 119 15.38 22.33 4.74
C ILE A 119 14.04 22.05 5.42
N ARG A 120 13.54 23.00 6.21
CA ARG A 120 12.17 22.93 6.74
C ARG A 120 11.22 23.24 5.60
N LEU A 121 10.73 22.19 4.95
CA LEU A 121 9.48 22.25 4.21
C LEU A 121 8.38 22.72 5.19
N PRO A 122 7.43 23.57 4.76
CA PRO A 122 6.29 23.92 5.60
C PRO A 122 5.61 22.64 6.08
N GLU A 123 5.40 22.56 7.39
CA GLU A 123 4.77 21.44 8.08
C GLU A 123 3.39 21.21 7.46
N ILE A 124 3.23 20.14 6.68
CA ILE A 124 1.93 19.78 6.11
C ILE A 124 1.02 19.48 7.31
N PRO A 125 -0.04 20.26 7.54
CA PRO A 125 -0.89 20.07 8.70
C PRO A 125 -1.51 18.69 8.62
N LEU A 126 -1.40 17.95 9.72
CA LEU A 126 -1.99 16.62 9.82
C LEU A 126 -3.50 16.69 9.58
N PRO A 127 -4.08 15.74 8.83
CA PRO A 127 -5.51 15.72 8.58
C PRO A 127 -6.25 15.54 9.91
N LEU A 128 -7.32 16.30 10.13
CA LEU A 128 -8.13 16.20 11.35
C LEU A 128 -9.35 15.32 11.07
N PHE A 129 -9.69 14.46 12.03
CA PHE A 129 -10.90 13.64 11.98
C PHE A 129 -11.84 13.97 13.12
N ASN A 130 -13.02 14.48 12.78
CA ASN A 130 -14.02 14.91 13.77
C ASN A 130 -15.00 13.79 14.19
N GLY A 131 -14.85 12.58 13.66
CA GLY A 131 -15.75 11.44 13.96
C GLY A 131 -16.91 11.26 12.98
N LYS A 132 -17.01 12.09 11.93
CA LYS A 132 -18.04 11.95 10.90
C LYS A 132 -17.68 10.83 9.93
N ILE A 133 -18.55 9.84 9.80
CA ILE A 133 -18.33 8.68 8.91
C ILE A 133 -18.12 9.09 7.44
N GLU A 134 -18.75 10.18 7.01
CA GLU A 134 -18.63 10.75 5.66
C GLU A 134 -17.19 11.23 5.36
N GLU A 135 -16.47 11.69 6.38
CA GLU A 135 -15.10 12.20 6.28
C GLU A 135 -14.06 11.07 6.41
N TRP A 136 -14.46 9.85 6.81
CA TRP A 136 -13.56 8.74 7.14
C TRP A 136 -12.68 8.30 5.97
N ASN A 137 -13.27 8.10 4.78
CA ASN A 137 -12.51 7.65 3.61
C ASN A 137 -11.47 8.70 3.17
N SER A 138 -11.83 9.98 3.24
CA SER A 138 -10.92 11.09 2.92
C SER A 138 -9.79 11.20 3.94
N PHE A 139 -10.12 11.11 5.23
CA PHE A 139 -9.16 11.10 6.33
C PHE A 139 -8.18 9.92 6.22
N LYS A 140 -8.70 8.70 6.00
CA LYS A 140 -7.89 7.48 5.89
C LYS A 140 -6.87 7.59 4.75
N GLN A 141 -7.30 8.05 3.57
CA GLN A 141 -6.41 8.22 2.42
C GLN A 141 -5.30 9.25 2.69
N GLN A 142 -5.66 10.40 3.28
CA GLN A 142 -4.68 11.42 3.64
C GLN A 142 -3.70 10.94 4.70
N PHE A 143 -4.19 10.27 5.76
CA PHE A 143 -3.36 9.75 6.84
C PHE A 143 -2.40 8.66 6.35
N LEU A 144 -2.85 7.74 5.50
CA LEU A 144 -1.99 6.71 4.92
C LEU A 144 -0.88 7.33 4.07
N ASN A 145 -1.21 8.28 3.19
CA ASN A 145 -0.23 8.96 2.34
C ASN A 145 0.80 9.77 3.13
N LEU A 146 0.43 10.34 4.29
CA LEU A 146 1.30 11.20 5.10
C LEU A 146 2.14 10.42 6.12
N ILE A 147 1.57 9.39 6.75
CA ILE A 147 2.11 8.76 7.95
C ILE A 147 2.46 7.29 7.73
N ASN A 148 1.64 6.54 6.99
CA ASN A 148 1.87 5.10 6.81
C ASN A 148 3.12 4.82 5.95
N ASP A 149 3.31 5.61 4.91
CA ASP A 149 4.41 5.44 3.95
C ASP A 149 5.70 6.17 4.35
N ASN A 150 5.73 6.77 5.56
CA ASN A 150 6.92 7.42 6.10
C ASN A 150 7.81 6.39 6.83
N PRO A 151 8.98 6.02 6.29
CA PRO A 151 9.87 5.03 6.89
C PRO A 151 10.60 5.56 8.13
N ASN A 152 10.58 6.88 8.37
CA ASN A 152 11.20 7.50 9.54
C ASN A 152 10.31 7.45 10.79
N LEU A 153 9.09 6.89 10.67
CA LEU A 153 8.15 6.76 11.77
C LEU A 153 8.02 5.30 12.18
N THR A 154 8.29 5.03 13.45
CA THR A 154 7.98 3.75 14.10
C THR A 154 6.46 3.57 14.23
N GLU A 155 6.01 2.33 14.36
CA GLU A 155 4.58 2.00 14.54
C GLU A 155 3.95 2.76 15.73
N ASN A 156 4.69 2.90 16.84
CA ASN A 156 4.25 3.70 17.99
C ASN A 156 4.08 5.19 17.65
N GLN A 157 4.99 5.77 16.86
CA GLN A 157 4.86 7.16 16.41
C GLN A 157 3.68 7.31 15.45
N LYS A 158 3.43 6.35 14.56
CA LYS A 158 2.25 6.34 13.67
C LYS A 158 0.95 6.30 14.49
N CYS A 159 0.88 5.48 15.53
CA CYS A 159 -0.24 5.45 16.48
C CYS A 159 -0.41 6.79 17.21
N TYR A 160 0.67 7.42 17.64
CA TYR A 160 0.63 8.73 18.27
C TYR A 160 0.08 9.81 17.33
N TYR A 161 0.52 9.81 16.06
CA TYR A 161 -0.02 10.72 15.04
C TYR A 161 -1.49 10.45 14.73
N LEU A 162 -1.91 9.18 14.69
CA LEU A 162 -3.31 8.83 14.48
C LEU A 162 -4.18 9.43 15.59
N ARG A 163 -3.76 9.25 16.85
CA ARG A 163 -4.45 9.80 18.03
C ARG A 163 -4.47 11.32 18.01
N SER A 164 -3.38 11.98 17.63
CA SER A 164 -3.31 13.44 17.59
C SER A 164 -4.23 14.07 16.53
N CYS A 165 -4.59 13.32 15.49
CA CYS A 165 -5.53 13.71 14.43
C CYS A 165 -7.01 13.62 14.85
N LEU A 166 -7.34 12.89 15.92
CA LEU A 166 -8.73 12.72 16.37
C LEU A 166 -9.22 13.97 17.13
N ARG A 167 -10.45 14.39 16.84
CA ARG A 167 -11.14 15.54 17.46
C ARG A 167 -12.60 15.18 17.75
N ASN A 168 -13.21 15.88 18.71
CA ASN A 168 -14.62 15.74 19.07
C ASN A 168 -15.02 14.28 19.34
N ASP A 169 -16.04 13.76 18.64
CA ASP A 169 -16.58 12.42 18.82
C ASP A 169 -15.55 11.32 18.55
N ALA A 170 -14.56 11.56 17.68
CA ALA A 170 -13.47 10.63 17.44
C ALA A 170 -12.49 10.52 18.62
N LYS A 171 -12.38 11.55 19.46
CA LYS A 171 -11.50 11.54 20.65
C LYS A 171 -12.11 10.73 21.80
N LEU A 172 -13.43 10.55 21.84
CA LEU A 172 -14.12 9.73 22.86
C LEU A 172 -13.81 8.22 22.75
N ILE A 173 -13.32 7.77 21.59
CA ILE A 173 -12.91 6.37 21.36
C ILE A 173 -11.62 6.04 22.14
N GLU A 174 -10.83 7.06 22.52
CA GLU A 174 -9.59 6.89 23.30
C GLU A 174 -9.86 6.56 24.78
N THR A 175 -11.05 6.87 25.31
CA THR A 175 -11.35 6.77 26.75
C THR A 175 -12.11 5.50 27.16
N SER A 176 -12.39 4.59 26.23
CA SER A 176 -13.31 3.46 26.51
C SER A 176 -12.64 2.19 27.06
N GLU A 177 -11.31 2.10 27.08
CA GLU A 177 -10.59 0.91 27.61
C GLU A 177 -9.70 1.18 28.84
N ASP A 178 -9.58 2.42 29.31
CA ASP A 178 -8.66 2.78 30.41
C ASP A 178 -9.35 3.31 31.67
N THR A 179 -10.54 2.78 31.98
CA THR A 179 -11.07 2.84 33.35
C THR A 179 -10.87 1.49 34.03
N MET A 180 -9.62 1.03 34.09
CA MET A 180 -9.22 0.10 35.15
C MET A 180 -9.27 0.88 36.47
N ILE A 181 -10.32 0.58 37.21
CA ILE A 181 -10.60 1.04 38.56
C ILE A 181 -9.38 0.71 39.46
N PRO A 182 -8.69 1.68 40.06
CA PRO A 182 -7.81 1.41 41.18
C PRO A 182 -8.60 1.51 42.49
N PHE A 183 -8.75 0.35 43.14
CA PHE A 183 -9.28 0.07 44.48
C PHE A 183 -10.77 0.35 44.75
#